data_AF-A0A1W2ETQ1-F1
#
_entry.id   AF-A0A1W2ETQ1-F1
#
_cell.length_a   1.000
_cell.length_b   1.000
_cell.length_c   1.000
_cell.angle_alpha   90.00
_cell.angle_beta   90.00
_cell.angle_gamma   90.00
#
_symmetry.space_group_name_H-M   'P 1'
#
loop_
_entity.id
_entity.type
_entity.pdbx_description
1 polymer ?
#
loop_
_entity_poly.entity_id
_entity_poly.type
_entity_poly.pdbx_seq_one_letter_code
_entity_poly.pdbx_strand_id
1 'polypeptide(L)'
;MRFREAVAFAYAMDWPLNIGITITWAALETAGERNEGHCLGRGEWDREKYTRDELARLCRSEGLPFVALWGRDVGADMGSHVHLSIFWPSYKLAQLVAVIERISGSSVDFVLKPYAADVVARSVCGGWQINMNNRKDDKGSALEWAEYIAAQHAKHPAPPEIKGKAFGISQAIGKAAQKREQPALEVRAAKYSITRPETAESP
;
A
#
# COMPACT_ATOMS: atom_id res chain seq x y z
N MET A 1 -1.60 -14.87 6.89
CA MET A 1 -0.50 -13.92 6.56
C MET A 1 -0.27 -12.98 7.74
N ARG A 2 0.95 -12.48 7.97
CA ARG A 2 1.29 -11.62 9.12
C ARG A 2 1.00 -10.13 8.89
N PHE A 3 -0.06 -9.82 8.15
CA PHE A 3 -0.35 -8.44 7.73
C PHE A 3 -0.76 -7.56 8.92
N ARG A 4 -1.65 -8.05 9.80
CA ARG A 4 -2.05 -7.32 11.02
C ARG A 4 -0.86 -6.89 11.88
N GLU A 5 0.08 -7.80 12.10
CA GLU A 5 1.30 -7.51 12.86
C GLU A 5 2.18 -6.47 12.17
N ALA A 6 2.32 -6.53 10.85
CA ALA A 6 3.09 -5.57 10.08
C ALA A 6 2.44 -4.18 10.08
N VAL A 7 1.11 -4.08 9.99
CA VAL A 7 0.37 -2.81 10.17
C VAL A 7 0.61 -2.26 11.56
N ALA A 8 0.40 -3.08 12.61
CA ALA A 8 0.58 -2.64 13.99
C ALA A 8 2.01 -2.12 14.25
N PHE A 9 3.01 -2.81 13.71
CA PHE A 9 4.41 -2.39 13.78
C PHE A 9 4.67 -1.08 13.01
N ALA A 10 4.14 -0.94 11.79
CA ALA A 10 4.29 0.29 11.00
C ALA A 10 3.79 1.52 11.76
N TYR A 11 2.62 1.40 12.40
CA TYR A 11 2.07 2.44 13.26
C TYR A 11 2.92 2.75 14.49
N ALA A 12 3.50 1.72 15.14
CA ALA A 12 4.40 1.92 16.28
C ALA A 12 5.71 2.63 15.91
N MET A 13 6.10 2.56 14.63
CA MET A 13 7.27 3.23 14.05
C MET A 13 6.92 4.59 13.41
N ASP A 14 5.69 5.09 13.61
CA ASP A 14 5.22 6.36 13.05
C ASP A 14 5.22 6.38 11.49
N TRP A 15 4.99 5.21 10.87
CA TRP A 15 4.82 5.01 9.43
C TRP A 15 3.42 4.47 9.09
N PRO A 16 2.36 5.28 9.26
CA PRO A 16 0.99 4.81 9.04
C PRO A 16 0.79 4.37 7.59
N LEU A 17 0.19 3.20 7.38
CA LEU A 17 -0.17 2.71 6.05
C LEU A 17 -1.43 3.44 5.55
N ASN A 18 -1.24 4.71 5.17
CA ASN A 18 -2.29 5.69 4.92
C ASN A 18 -2.73 5.78 3.45
N ILE A 19 -2.06 5.10 2.54
CA ILE A 19 -2.40 5.08 1.11
C ILE A 19 -2.73 3.66 0.66
N GLY A 20 -3.88 3.52 0.00
CA GLY A 20 -4.22 2.35 -0.82
C GLY A 20 -3.89 2.63 -2.29
N ILE A 21 -3.32 1.67 -3.00
CA ILE A 21 -3.14 1.75 -4.45
C ILE A 21 -3.78 0.51 -5.06
N THR A 22 -4.61 0.70 -6.08
CA THR A 22 -5.09 -0.40 -6.92
C THR A 22 -4.63 -0.16 -8.33
N ILE A 23 -4.00 -1.17 -8.94
CA ILE A 23 -3.63 -1.15 -10.36
C ILE A 23 -4.25 -2.37 -11.03
N THR A 24 -5.06 -2.11 -12.06
CA THR A 24 -5.74 -3.10 -12.89
C THR A 24 -4.99 -3.23 -14.20
N TRP A 25 -4.12 -4.23 -14.30
CA TRP A 25 -3.22 -4.40 -15.43
C TRP A 25 -3.97 -4.65 -16.74
N ALA A 26 -5.05 -5.44 -16.70
CA ALA A 26 -5.85 -5.74 -17.88
C ALA A 26 -6.48 -4.48 -18.50
N ALA A 27 -6.91 -3.53 -17.66
CA ALA A 27 -7.44 -2.24 -18.14
C ALA A 27 -6.35 -1.40 -18.81
N LEU A 28 -5.16 -1.34 -18.21
CA LEU A 28 -4.01 -0.62 -18.79
C LEU A 28 -3.55 -1.23 -20.13
N GLU A 29 -3.51 -2.55 -20.22
CA GLU A 29 -3.16 -3.27 -21.46
C GLU A 29 -4.18 -3.02 -22.56
N THR A 30 -5.47 -3.02 -22.22
CA THR A 30 -6.58 -2.78 -23.16
C THR A 30 -6.58 -1.35 -23.69
N ALA A 31 -6.35 -0.36 -22.81
CA ALA A 31 -6.30 1.05 -23.20
C ALA A 31 -5.12 1.37 -24.13
N GLY A 32 -4.01 0.62 -24.00
CA GLY A 32 -2.86 0.74 -24.89
C GLY A 32 -2.03 2.01 -24.71
N GLU A 33 -2.25 2.78 -23.64
CA GLU A 33 -1.48 3.99 -23.32
C GLU A 33 -0.05 3.63 -22.90
N ARG A 34 0.94 4.28 -23.52
CA ARG A 34 2.37 3.95 -23.36
C ARG A 34 3.22 5.21 -23.23
N ASN A 35 3.17 5.84 -22.06
CA ASN A 35 4.15 6.86 -21.70
C ASN A 35 5.56 6.24 -21.57
N GLU A 36 6.61 7.03 -21.82
CA GLU A 36 7.99 6.57 -21.67
C GLU A 36 8.26 6.05 -20.23
N GLY A 37 8.89 4.88 -20.12
CA GLY A 37 9.19 4.24 -18.82
C GLY A 37 8.08 3.35 -18.25
N HIS A 38 6.99 3.15 -18.99
CA HIS A 38 5.92 2.23 -18.62
C HIS A 38 6.37 0.76 -18.58
N CYS A 39 5.62 -0.08 -17.86
CA CYS A 39 5.98 -1.49 -17.63
C CYS A 39 5.07 -2.52 -18.31
N LEU A 40 4.13 -2.09 -19.17
CA LEU A 40 3.15 -2.98 -19.80
C LEU A 40 3.78 -4.04 -20.73
N GLY A 41 4.96 -3.77 -21.31
CA GLY A 41 5.69 -4.76 -22.12
C GLY A 41 6.40 -5.85 -21.30
N ARG A 42 6.41 -5.75 -19.97
CA ARG A 42 7.03 -6.75 -19.07
C ARG A 42 6.04 -7.88 -18.78
N GLY A 43 6.58 -9.07 -18.52
CA GLY A 43 5.79 -10.19 -17.97
C GLY A 43 5.17 -9.83 -16.61
N GLU A 44 4.06 -10.48 -16.25
CA GLU A 44 3.23 -10.12 -15.09
C GLU A 44 4.02 -9.92 -13.79
N TRP A 45 4.89 -10.88 -13.44
CA TRP A 45 5.68 -10.78 -12.22
C TRP A 45 6.72 -9.67 -12.28
N ASP A 46 7.40 -9.52 -13.41
CA ASP A 46 8.44 -8.51 -13.60
C ASP A 46 7.86 -7.10 -13.63
N ARG A 47 6.64 -6.96 -14.17
CA ARG A 47 5.87 -5.71 -14.16
C ARG A 47 5.64 -5.21 -12.75
N GLU A 48 5.10 -6.06 -11.89
CA GLU A 48 4.82 -5.66 -10.52
C GLU A 48 6.08 -5.53 -9.66
N LYS A 49 7.09 -6.37 -9.91
CA LYS A 49 8.39 -6.21 -9.27
C LYS A 49 8.98 -4.84 -9.62
N TYR A 50 8.94 -4.47 -10.90
CA TYR A 50 9.35 -3.15 -11.35
C TYR A 50 8.53 -2.06 -10.65
N THR A 51 7.19 -2.15 -10.60
CA THR A 51 6.35 -1.19 -9.86
C THR A 51 6.79 -1.01 -8.41
N ARG A 52 7.04 -2.10 -7.68
CA ARG A 52 7.53 -2.02 -6.30
C ARG A 52 8.93 -1.43 -6.20
N ASP A 53 9.82 -1.75 -7.14
CA ASP A 53 11.18 -1.21 -7.18
C ASP A 53 11.18 0.31 -7.45
N GLU A 54 10.29 0.80 -8.32
CA GLU A 54 10.08 2.21 -8.63
C GLU A 54 9.51 2.97 -7.43
N LEU A 55 8.49 2.42 -6.76
CA LEU A 55 7.94 2.98 -5.52
C LEU A 55 8.99 3.02 -4.40
N ALA A 56 9.78 1.95 -4.26
CA ALA A 56 10.87 1.92 -3.29
C ALA A 56 11.96 2.94 -3.61
N ARG A 57 12.25 3.21 -4.90
CA ARG A 57 13.18 4.26 -5.30
C ARG A 57 12.64 5.65 -4.96
N LEU A 58 11.36 5.90 -5.20
CA LEU A 58 10.69 7.12 -4.79
C LEU A 58 10.78 7.33 -3.28
N CYS A 59 10.50 6.31 -2.45
CA CYS A 59 10.69 6.42 -1.00
C CYS A 59 12.14 6.81 -0.66
N ARG A 60 13.13 6.15 -1.26
CA ARG A 60 14.55 6.45 -1.00
C ARG A 60 14.96 7.87 -1.42
N SER A 61 14.46 8.37 -2.55
CA SER A 61 14.78 9.75 -2.99
C SER A 61 14.26 10.80 -2.01
N GLU A 62 13.19 10.48 -1.29
CA GLU A 62 12.60 11.35 -0.26
C GLU A 62 13.12 11.06 1.15
N GLY A 63 14.13 10.19 1.32
CA GLY A 63 14.69 9.82 2.62
C GLY A 63 13.75 8.95 3.47
N LEU A 64 12.79 8.26 2.86
CA LEU A 64 11.77 7.45 3.53
C LEU A 64 12.02 5.95 3.34
N PRO A 65 11.65 5.10 4.33
CA PRO A 65 11.64 3.66 4.14
C PRO A 65 10.49 3.25 3.22
N PHE A 66 10.71 2.23 2.39
CA PHE A 66 9.62 1.60 1.64
C PHE A 66 8.81 0.70 2.57
N VAL A 67 7.69 1.23 3.07
CA VAL A 67 6.77 0.56 4.01
C VAL A 67 5.50 0.19 3.26
N ALA A 68 5.32 -1.09 2.97
CA ALA A 68 4.24 -1.55 2.12
C ALA A 68 3.78 -2.99 2.40
N LEU A 69 2.49 -3.23 2.15
CA LEU A 69 1.87 -4.54 1.98
C LEU A 69 1.34 -4.64 0.54
N TRP A 70 1.31 -5.83 -0.03
CA TRP A 70 0.68 -6.04 -1.33
C TRP A 70 0.04 -7.42 -1.45
N GLY A 71 -0.99 -7.49 -2.29
CA GLY A 71 -1.64 -8.71 -2.71
C GLY A 71 -2.08 -8.60 -4.16
N ARG A 72 -1.78 -9.65 -4.91
CA ARG A 72 -2.14 -9.82 -6.31
C ARG A 72 -3.42 -10.62 -6.39
N ASP A 73 -4.19 -10.38 -7.44
CA ASP A 73 -5.37 -11.17 -7.71
C ASP A 73 -5.70 -11.19 -9.20
N VAL A 74 -6.47 -12.18 -9.63
CA VAL A 74 -7.02 -12.27 -10.99
C VAL A 74 -8.52 -12.44 -10.86
N GLY A 75 -9.25 -11.34 -11.03
CA GLY A 75 -10.71 -11.32 -10.95
C GLY A 75 -11.35 -11.70 -12.28
N ALA A 76 -12.55 -12.29 -12.24
CA ALA A 76 -13.32 -12.63 -13.43
C ALA A 76 -13.59 -11.38 -14.32
N ASP A 77 -13.94 -10.25 -13.69
CA ASP A 77 -14.28 -9.02 -14.41
C ASP A 77 -13.08 -8.06 -14.57
N MET A 78 -12.24 -7.95 -13.53
CA MET A 78 -11.11 -6.99 -13.52
C MET A 78 -9.84 -7.55 -14.18
N GLY A 79 -9.76 -8.86 -14.41
CA GLY A 79 -8.53 -9.52 -14.81
C GLY A 79 -7.43 -9.36 -13.78
N SER A 80 -6.17 -9.37 -14.24
CA SER A 80 -4.99 -9.24 -13.39
C SER A 80 -4.90 -7.86 -12.75
N HIS A 81 -4.78 -7.83 -11.43
CA HIS A 81 -4.66 -6.59 -10.66
C HIS A 81 -3.85 -6.79 -9.39
N VAL A 82 -3.40 -5.67 -8.81
CA VAL A 82 -2.66 -5.65 -7.54
C VAL A 82 -3.20 -4.55 -6.64
N HIS A 83 -3.34 -4.89 -5.35
CA HIS A 83 -3.60 -3.95 -4.29
C HIS A 83 -2.33 -3.73 -3.47
N LEU A 84 -2.02 -2.48 -3.16
CA LEU A 84 -0.98 -2.10 -2.22
C LEU A 84 -1.57 -1.27 -1.07
N SER A 85 -0.96 -1.41 0.09
CA SER A 85 -1.13 -0.50 1.22
C SER A 85 0.25 0.05 1.54
N ILE A 86 0.45 1.36 1.46
CA ILE A 86 1.76 1.99 1.63
C ILE A 86 1.70 3.16 2.60
N PHE A 87 2.83 3.47 3.23
CA PHE A 87 3.04 4.75 3.90
C PHE A 87 3.55 5.77 2.89
N TRP A 88 2.89 6.92 2.81
CA TRP A 88 3.36 8.05 2.01
C TRP A 88 2.93 9.39 2.63
N PRO A 89 3.81 10.39 2.73
CA PRO A 89 3.42 11.71 3.22
C PRO A 89 2.41 12.38 2.29
N SER A 90 1.27 12.77 2.84
CA SER A 90 0.14 13.32 2.07
C SER A 90 0.49 14.58 1.27
N TYR A 91 1.37 15.44 1.80
CA TYR A 91 1.83 16.65 1.12
C TYR A 91 2.75 16.37 -0.09
N LYS A 92 3.20 15.12 -0.27
CA LYS A 92 3.98 14.65 -1.42
C LYS A 92 3.14 13.82 -2.40
N LEU A 93 1.80 13.86 -2.33
CA LEU A 93 0.90 13.05 -3.17
C LEU A 93 1.21 13.20 -4.68
N ALA A 94 1.51 14.42 -5.14
CA ALA A 94 1.81 14.68 -6.55
C ALA A 94 3.02 13.86 -7.07
N GLN A 95 4.05 13.64 -6.24
CA GLN A 95 5.21 12.84 -6.63
C GLN A 95 4.84 11.36 -6.80
N LEU A 96 3.99 10.83 -5.91
CA LEU A 96 3.48 9.47 -6.01
C LEU A 96 2.65 9.30 -7.29
N VAL A 97 1.74 10.23 -7.57
CA VAL A 97 0.93 10.24 -8.81
C VAL A 97 1.83 10.21 -10.04
N ALA A 98 2.83 11.09 -10.13
CA ALA A 98 3.73 11.14 -11.27
C ALA A 98 4.50 9.83 -11.49
N VAL A 99 4.91 9.13 -10.42
CA VAL A 99 5.53 7.80 -10.55
C VAL A 99 4.52 6.77 -11.04
N ILE A 100 3.29 6.76 -10.52
CA ILE A 100 2.25 5.82 -10.97
C ILE A 100 1.88 6.04 -12.43
N GLU A 101 1.70 7.29 -12.88
CA GLU A 101 1.44 7.65 -14.27
C GLU A 101 2.53 7.11 -15.20
N ARG A 102 3.80 7.39 -14.87
CA ARG A 102 4.94 6.96 -15.68
C ARG A 102 5.03 5.45 -15.78
N ILE A 103 4.94 4.73 -14.65
CA ILE A 103 5.15 3.26 -14.66
C ILE A 103 3.96 2.52 -15.24
N SER A 104 2.73 3.01 -15.04
CA SER A 104 1.52 2.40 -15.59
C SER A 104 1.38 2.67 -17.09
N GLY A 105 1.91 3.79 -17.56
CA GLY A 105 1.74 4.26 -18.93
C GLY A 105 0.46 5.05 -19.15
N SER A 106 -0.39 5.21 -18.13
CA SER A 106 -1.67 5.93 -18.23
C SER A 106 -1.69 7.19 -17.38
N SER A 107 -2.10 8.29 -18.02
CA SER A 107 -2.15 9.62 -17.40
C SER A 107 -3.27 9.74 -16.37
N VAL A 108 -3.12 10.70 -15.46
CA VAL A 108 -4.10 11.01 -14.42
C VAL A 108 -5.32 11.72 -15.01
N ASP A 109 -6.51 11.28 -14.58
CA ASP A 109 -7.80 11.91 -14.87
C ASP A 109 -8.01 13.11 -13.94
N PHE A 110 -7.81 12.89 -12.64
CA PHE A 110 -7.90 13.92 -11.62
C PHE A 110 -6.96 13.65 -10.45
N VAL A 111 -6.60 14.73 -9.76
CA VAL A 111 -5.94 14.69 -8.45
C VAL A 111 -6.70 15.62 -7.50
N LEU A 112 -7.24 15.06 -6.42
CA LEU A 112 -7.91 15.80 -5.36
C LEU A 112 -6.92 16.20 -4.27
N LYS A 113 -7.33 17.18 -3.44
CA LYS A 113 -6.58 17.52 -2.22
C LYS A 113 -6.51 16.30 -1.29
N PRO A 114 -5.39 16.11 -0.55
CA PRO A 114 -5.30 15.07 0.45
C PRO A 114 -6.49 15.06 1.41
N TYR A 115 -6.97 13.86 1.75
CA TYR A 115 -8.10 13.61 2.66
C TYR A 115 -9.45 14.19 2.21
N ALA A 116 -9.56 14.79 1.02
CA ALA A 116 -10.82 15.36 0.53
C ALA A 116 -11.86 14.30 0.12
N ALA A 117 -11.41 13.09 -0.23
CA ALA A 117 -12.22 11.96 -0.62
C ALA A 117 -11.46 10.64 -0.38
N ASP A 118 -12.17 9.52 -0.45
CA ASP A 118 -11.55 8.20 -0.32
C ASP A 118 -10.62 7.90 -1.50
N VAL A 119 -11.04 8.20 -2.74
CA VAL A 119 -10.21 8.15 -3.95
C VAL A 119 -9.68 9.56 -4.23
N VAL A 120 -8.36 9.74 -4.13
CA VAL A 120 -7.71 11.05 -4.31
C VAL A 120 -7.04 11.21 -5.66
N ALA A 121 -6.80 10.13 -6.40
CA ALA A 121 -6.35 10.19 -7.78
C ALA A 121 -6.75 8.92 -8.55
N ARG A 122 -6.94 9.05 -9.86
CA ARG A 122 -7.27 7.93 -10.76
C ARG A 122 -6.74 8.19 -12.16
N SER A 123 -6.45 7.15 -12.92
CA SER A 123 -6.08 7.24 -14.33
C SER A 123 -7.29 7.49 -15.25
N VAL A 124 -7.02 8.06 -16.44
CA VAL A 124 -8.04 8.30 -17.48
C VAL A 124 -8.76 7.03 -17.94
N CYS A 125 -8.02 5.91 -18.03
CA CYS A 125 -8.59 4.61 -18.40
C CYS A 125 -9.12 3.79 -17.20
N GLY A 126 -9.07 4.33 -15.98
CA GLY A 126 -9.43 3.59 -14.76
C GLY A 126 -8.49 2.45 -14.38
N GLY A 127 -7.36 2.30 -15.07
CA GLY A 127 -6.37 1.24 -14.85
C GLY A 127 -5.55 1.41 -13.57
N TRP A 128 -5.58 2.56 -12.91
CA TRP A 128 -5.08 2.72 -11.56
C TRP A 128 -5.86 3.76 -10.76
N GLN A 129 -5.86 3.60 -9.44
CA GLN A 129 -6.37 4.59 -8.49
C GLN A 129 -5.55 4.62 -7.20
N ILE A 130 -5.56 5.78 -6.55
CA ILE A 130 -4.93 6.03 -5.25
C ILE A 130 -6.04 6.42 -4.28
N ASN A 131 -6.14 5.65 -3.20
CA ASN A 131 -7.01 5.90 -2.07
C ASN A 131 -6.21 6.47 -0.90
N MET A 132 -6.80 7.40 -0.15
CA MET A 132 -6.19 7.95 1.05
C MET A 132 -7.08 7.66 2.26
N ASN A 133 -6.49 7.11 3.31
CA ASN A 133 -7.20 6.81 4.54
C ASN A 133 -7.51 8.10 5.29
N ASN A 134 -8.77 8.51 5.27
CA ASN A 134 -9.31 9.72 5.89
C ASN A 134 -10.19 9.41 7.12
N ARG A 135 -10.22 8.14 7.57
CA ARG A 135 -11.04 7.70 8.70
C ARG A 135 -10.49 8.22 10.02
N LYS A 136 -11.37 8.48 10.99
CA LYS A 136 -11.00 8.89 12.35
C LYS A 136 -10.20 7.81 13.07
N ASP A 137 -10.60 6.54 12.91
CA ASP A 137 -9.80 5.38 13.30
C ASP A 137 -8.98 4.91 12.09
N ASP A 138 -7.90 5.65 11.81
CA ASP A 138 -7.07 5.39 10.66
C ASP A 138 -6.37 4.02 10.77
N LYS A 139 -5.90 3.65 11.96
CA LYS A 139 -5.27 2.35 12.21
C LYS A 139 -6.25 1.18 12.02
N GLY A 140 -7.48 1.29 12.52
CA GLY A 140 -8.52 0.30 12.27
C GLY A 140 -8.79 0.11 10.78
N SER A 141 -8.97 1.22 10.05
CA SER A 141 -9.15 1.24 8.60
C SER A 141 -7.96 0.60 7.84
N ALA A 142 -6.72 0.87 8.27
CA ALA A 142 -5.53 0.25 7.68
C ALA A 142 -5.47 -1.27 7.94
N LEU A 143 -5.95 -1.74 9.09
CA LEU A 143 -6.07 -3.17 9.41
C LEU A 143 -7.12 -3.84 8.52
N GLU A 144 -8.29 -3.23 8.36
CA GLU A 144 -9.36 -3.71 7.47
C GLU A 144 -8.86 -3.84 6.02
N TRP A 145 -8.16 -2.83 5.52
CA TRP A 145 -7.57 -2.88 4.18
C TRP A 145 -6.52 -3.98 4.06
N ALA A 146 -5.69 -4.18 5.08
CA ALA A 146 -4.71 -5.26 5.09
C ALA A 146 -5.38 -6.65 5.10
N GLU A 147 -6.49 -6.82 5.82
CA GLU A 147 -7.29 -8.04 5.80
C GLU A 147 -7.96 -8.27 4.44
N TYR A 148 -8.52 -7.22 3.85
CA TYR A 148 -9.05 -7.25 2.49
C TYR A 148 -8.00 -7.73 1.48
N ILE A 149 -6.76 -7.22 1.55
CA ILE A 149 -5.67 -7.68 0.69
C ILE A 149 -5.34 -9.16 0.98
N ALA A 150 -5.25 -9.55 2.25
CA ALA A 150 -4.92 -10.93 2.62
C ALA A 150 -5.99 -11.95 2.20
N ALA A 151 -7.24 -11.51 1.98
CA ALA A 151 -8.36 -12.36 1.65
C ALA A 151 -8.63 -12.50 0.14
N GLN A 152 -7.87 -11.83 -0.75
CA GLN A 152 -8.18 -11.81 -2.19
C GLN A 152 -8.40 -13.19 -2.81
N HIS A 153 -7.45 -14.10 -2.61
CA HIS A 153 -7.53 -15.44 -3.21
C HIS A 153 -8.68 -16.30 -2.66
N ALA A 154 -9.15 -16.02 -1.44
CA ALA A 154 -10.25 -16.78 -0.83
C ALA A 154 -11.62 -16.44 -1.42
N LYS A 155 -11.71 -15.38 -2.24
CA LYS A 155 -12.94 -14.98 -2.94
C LYS A 155 -13.22 -15.84 -4.17
N HIS A 156 -12.22 -16.62 -4.63
CA HIS A 156 -12.33 -17.44 -5.82
C HIS A 156 -12.65 -18.90 -5.47
N PRO A 157 -13.48 -19.60 -6.27
CA PRO A 157 -13.73 -21.03 -6.09
C PRO A 157 -12.46 -21.89 -6.16
N ALA A 158 -11.46 -21.44 -6.92
CA ALA A 158 -10.12 -22.00 -6.96
C ALA A 158 -9.09 -20.86 -6.95
N PRO A 159 -7.91 -21.03 -6.32
CA PRO A 159 -6.87 -20.00 -6.32
C PRO A 159 -6.46 -19.63 -7.75
N PRO A 160 -6.33 -18.33 -8.08
CA PRO A 160 -5.91 -17.91 -9.40
C PRO A 160 -4.48 -18.37 -9.70
N GLU A 161 -4.22 -18.75 -10.95
CA GLU A 161 -2.88 -19.10 -11.42
C GLU A 161 -2.01 -17.84 -11.55
N ILE A 162 -1.28 -17.51 -10.49
CA ILE A 162 -0.41 -16.34 -10.44
C ILE A 162 1.05 -16.78 -10.46
N LYS A 163 1.82 -16.34 -11.45
CA LYS A 163 3.28 -16.58 -11.51
C LYS A 163 4.04 -15.73 -10.50
N GLY A 164 4.89 -16.33 -9.68
CA GLY A 164 5.70 -15.60 -8.69
C GLY A 164 4.97 -15.42 -7.35
N LYS A 165 5.32 -14.36 -6.60
CA LYS A 165 4.78 -14.18 -5.24
C LYS A 165 3.47 -13.41 -5.24
N ALA A 166 2.37 -14.03 -4.79
CA ALA A 166 1.06 -13.40 -4.71
C ALA A 166 0.96 -12.28 -3.66
N PHE A 167 1.55 -12.48 -2.49
CA PHE A 167 1.43 -11.56 -1.35
C PHE A 167 2.79 -11.17 -0.80
N GLY A 168 2.89 -10.01 -0.18
CA GLY A 168 4.09 -9.68 0.57
C GLY A 168 4.03 -8.46 1.48
N ILE A 169 5.12 -8.35 2.23
CA ILE A 169 5.38 -7.34 3.24
C ILE A 169 6.77 -6.79 2.92
N SER A 170 6.92 -5.47 2.90
CA SER A 170 8.22 -4.85 2.64
C SER A 170 9.22 -5.13 3.77
N GLN A 171 10.51 -5.05 3.47
CA GLN A 171 11.55 -5.36 4.45
C GLN A 171 11.49 -4.46 5.69
N ALA A 172 11.11 -3.19 5.52
CA ALA A 172 11.06 -2.19 6.59
C ALA A 172 10.09 -2.55 7.73
N ILE A 173 9.01 -3.27 7.41
CA ILE A 173 8.00 -3.70 8.39
C ILE A 173 7.86 -5.23 8.49
N GLY A 174 8.78 -5.96 7.87
CA GLY A 174 8.82 -7.41 7.88
C GLY A 174 9.31 -7.99 9.21
N LYS A 175 9.17 -9.31 9.37
CA LYS A 175 9.55 -10.06 10.58
C LYS A 175 10.96 -9.73 11.11
N ALA A 176 11.93 -9.56 10.22
CA ALA A 176 13.30 -9.25 10.61
C ALA A 176 13.44 -7.84 11.21
N ALA A 177 12.78 -6.84 10.62
CA ALA A 177 12.75 -5.48 11.17
C ALA A 177 12.01 -5.46 12.51
N GLN A 178 10.85 -6.12 12.61
CA GLN A 178 10.09 -6.23 13.85
C GLN A 178 10.94 -6.78 15.00
N LYS A 179 11.68 -7.88 14.77
CA LYS A 179 12.57 -8.47 15.77
C LYS A 179 13.71 -7.54 16.19
N ARG A 180 14.26 -6.78 15.25
CA ARG A 180 15.38 -5.87 15.52
C ARG A 180 14.95 -4.68 16.38
N GLU A 181 13.78 -4.11 16.10
CA GLU A 181 13.28 -2.92 16.81
C GLU A 181 12.50 -3.26 18.10
N GLN A 182 12.18 -4.53 18.32
CA GLN A 182 11.38 -4.98 19.47
C GLN A 182 11.87 -4.46 20.83
N PRO A 183 13.17 -4.51 21.18
CA PRO A 183 13.64 -4.01 22.48
C PRO A 183 13.37 -2.51 22.67
N ALA A 184 13.56 -1.71 21.61
CA ALA A 184 13.32 -0.27 21.66
C ALA A 184 11.84 0.06 21.83
N LEU A 185 10.96 -0.70 21.17
CA LEU A 185 9.50 -0.55 21.30
C LEU A 185 9.01 -0.92 22.70
N GLU A 186 9.56 -1.96 23.32
CA GLU A 186 9.23 -2.36 24.70
C GLU A 186 9.62 -1.27 25.71
N VAL A 187 10.80 -0.67 25.56
CA VAL A 187 11.23 0.48 26.40
C VAL A 187 10.32 1.68 26.20
N ARG A 188 9.95 2.00 24.96
CA ARG A 188 9.01 3.10 24.64
C ARG A 188 7.66 2.84 25.33
N ALA A 189 7.11 1.64 25.20
CA ALA A 189 5.82 1.26 25.80
C ALA A 189 5.84 1.35 27.34
N ALA A 190 6.92 0.89 27.99
CA ALA A 190 7.09 0.99 29.44
C ALA A 190 7.12 2.46 29.90
N LYS A 191 7.85 3.34 29.19
CA LYS A 191 7.94 4.77 29.51
C LYS A 191 6.58 5.47 29.45
N TYR A 192 5.76 5.18 28.44
CA TYR A 192 4.44 5.79 28.29
C TYR A 192 3.35 5.16 29.19
N SER A 193 3.57 3.93 29.67
CA SER A 193 2.66 3.29 30.64
C SER A 193 2.82 3.90 32.04
N ILE A 194 4.03 4.34 32.40
CA ILE A 194 4.32 5.00 33.69
C ILE A 194 3.77 6.43 33.73
N THR A 195 3.59 7.09 32.58
CA THR A 195 3.11 8.47 32.49
C THR A 195 1.60 8.62 32.26
N ARG A 196 0.83 7.51 32.24
CA ARG A 196 -0.64 7.58 32.32
C ARG A 196 -1.03 7.68 33.80
N PRO A 197 -1.58 8.82 34.28
CA PRO A 197 -2.27 8.80 35.56
C PRO A 197 -3.45 7.83 35.43
N GLU A 198 -3.61 6.96 36.42
CA GLU A 198 -4.88 6.26 36.61
C GLU A 198 -5.98 7.31 36.57
N THR A 199 -6.86 7.20 35.58
CA THR A 199 -8.09 7.96 35.58
C THR A 199 -8.89 7.35 36.72
N ALA A 200 -8.81 7.97 37.89
CA ALA A 200 -9.65 7.65 39.02
C ALA A 200 -11.10 7.80 38.54
N GLU A 201 -11.79 6.67 38.45
CA GLU A 201 -13.25 6.65 38.36
C GLU A 201 -13.77 7.36 39.62
N SER A 202 -14.35 8.55 39.42
CA SER A 202 -15.04 9.28 40.48
C SER A 202 -16.34 8.54 40.84
N PRO A 203 -16.74 8.56 42.13
CA PRO A 203 -17.80 7.72 42.70
C PRO A 203 -19.20 8.01 42.17
#